data_AF-A0A8J7YFR9-F1
#
_entry.id   AF-A0A8J7YFR9-F1
#
_cell.length_a   1.000
_cell.length_b   1.000
_cell.length_c   1.000
_cell.angle_alpha   90.00
_cell.angle_beta   90.00
_cell.angle_gamma   90.00
#
_symmetry.space_group_name_H-M   'P 1'
#
loop_
_entity.id
_entity.type
_entity.pdbx_description
1 polymer ?
#
loop_
_entity_poly.entity_id
_entity_poly.type
_entity_poly.pdbx_seq_one_letter_code
_entity_poly.pdbx_strand_id
1 'polypeptide(L)' 'MLGDCDYCGDPLTNELQSVTCDHCGEGFHVECAREAGELSVTVESKLLGSDNYRIECPFCDLSWSAGYDPR' A
#
# COMPACT_ATOMS: atom_id res chain seq x y z
N MET A 1 8.32 -0.30 -14.18
CA MET A 1 8.26 1.01 -13.50
C MET A 1 6.89 1.04 -12.84
N LEU A 2 6.83 1.11 -11.51
CA LEU A 2 5.58 0.92 -10.74
C LEU A 2 4.65 2.14 -10.78
N GLY A 3 5.05 3.21 -11.48
CA GLY A 3 4.35 4.49 -11.52
C GLY A 3 4.95 5.49 -10.53
N ASP A 4 4.29 6.63 -10.42
CA ASP A 4 4.57 7.65 -9.41
C ASP A 4 3.49 7.57 -8.32
N CYS A 5 3.82 7.94 -7.09
CA CYS A 5 2.87 7.96 -5.99
C CYS A 5 1.87 9.10 -6.18
N ASP A 6 0.57 8.80 -6.22
CA ASP A 6 -0.48 9.82 -6.38
C ASP A 6 -0.52 10.89 -5.28
N TYR A 7 0.06 10.60 -4.11
CA TYR A 7 0.08 11.53 -2.99
C TYR A 7 1.25 12.51 -3.01
N CYS A 8 2.46 12.03 -3.22
CA CYS A 8 3.67 12.86 -3.14
C CYS A 8 4.31 13.15 -4.51
N GLY A 9 3.91 12.44 -5.56
CA GLY A 9 4.48 12.53 -6.89
C GLY A 9 5.87 11.89 -7.04
N ASP A 10 6.42 11.29 -5.97
CA ASP A 10 7.69 10.58 -6.03
C ASP A 10 7.53 9.20 -6.70
N PRO A 11 8.56 8.72 -7.41
CA PRO A 11 8.51 7.42 -8.07
C PRO A 11 8.33 6.28 -7.06
N LEU A 12 7.44 5.35 -7.38
CA LEU A 12 7.22 4.15 -6.58
C LEU A 12 8.42 3.22 -6.76
N THR A 13 9.16 3.03 -5.67
CA THR A 13 10.31 2.14 -5.59
C THR A 13 9.96 0.92 -4.76
N ASN A 14 10.67 -0.19 -4.98
CA ASN A 14 10.56 -1.38 -4.11
C ASN A 14 11.15 -1.17 -2.70
N GLU A 15 11.71 0.01 -2.42
CA GLU A 15 12.43 0.31 -1.17
C GLU A 15 11.56 1.09 -0.18
N LEU A 16 10.76 2.04 -0.68
CA LEU A 16 9.67 2.65 0.08
C LEU A 16 8.50 1.66 0.08
N GLN A 17 7.77 1.56 1.18
CA GLN A 17 6.59 0.70 1.35
C GLN A 17 5.46 1.11 0.39
N SER A 18 5.68 0.93 -0.91
CA SER A 18 4.77 1.23 -2.00
C SER A 18 3.94 0.00 -2.30
N VAL A 19 2.68 0.24 -2.61
CA VAL A 19 1.74 -0.80 -3.00
C VAL A 19 0.98 -0.35 -4.23
N THR A 20 0.63 -1.31 -5.08
CA THR A 20 -0.22 -1.10 -6.24
C THR A 20 -1.51 -1.86 -6.01
N CYS A 21 -2.65 -1.21 -6.24
CA CYS A 21 -3.94 -1.83 -6.12
C CYS A 21 -4.15 -2.87 -7.23
N ASP A 22 -4.44 -4.12 -6.85
CA ASP A 22 -4.70 -5.21 -7.80
C ASP A 22 -5.99 -5.01 -8.62
N HIS A 23 -6.85 -4.04 -8.24
CA HIS A 23 -8.15 -3.79 -8.88
C HIS A 23 -8.12 -2.64 -9.87
N CYS A 24 -7.63 -1.46 -9.47
CA CYS A 24 -7.58 -0.27 -10.33
C CYS A 24 -6.20 -0.01 -10.94
N GLY A 25 -5.13 -0.64 -10.42
CA GLY A 25 -3.76 -0.42 -10.88
C GLY A 25 -3.08 0.83 -10.31
N GLU A 26 -3.76 1.61 -9.48
CA GLU A 26 -3.20 2.82 -8.87
C GLU A 26 -2.14 2.44 -7.83
N GLY A 27 -1.04 3.20 -7.83
CA GLY A 27 0.12 2.95 -6.99
C GLY A 27 0.38 4.09 -6.01
N PHE A 28 0.67 3.76 -4.76
CA PHE A 28 0.93 4.77 -3.74
C PHE A 28 1.84 4.25 -2.62
N HIS A 29 2.49 5.17 -1.92
CA HIS A 29 3.18 4.86 -0.67
C HIS A 29 2.17 4.65 0.46
N VAL A 30 2.31 3.54 1.19
CA VAL A 30 1.48 3.22 2.36
C VAL A 30 1.54 4.35 3.39
N GLU A 31 2.74 4.91 3.64
CA GLU A 31 2.89 6.03 4.57
C GLU A 31 2.14 7.29 4.09
N CYS A 32 2.27 7.69 2.82
CA CYS A 32 1.58 8.87 2.32
C CYS A 32 0.05 8.76 2.45
N ALA A 33 -0.52 7.60 2.13
CA ALA A 33 -1.95 7.39 2.27
C ALA A 33 -2.38 7.29 3.75
N ARG A 34 -1.52 6.82 4.66
CA ARG A 34 -1.75 6.88 6.12
C ARG A 34 -1.69 8.30 6.65
N GLU A 35 -0.74 9.11 6.20
CA GLU A 35 -0.61 10.52 6.58
C GLU A 35 -1.79 11.37 6.07
N ALA A 36 -2.32 11.05 4.88
CA ALA A 36 -3.55 11.63 4.37
C ALA A 36 -4.80 11.23 5.16
N GLY A 37 -4.71 10.18 5.99
CA GLY A 37 -5.85 9.63 6.73
C GLY A 37 -6.84 8.86 5.85
N GLU A 38 -6.44 8.52 4.62
CA GLU A 38 -7.28 7.85 3.62
C GLU A 38 -7.01 6.35 3.55
N LEU A 39 -5.96 5.86 4.21
CA LEU A 39 -5.59 4.45 4.21
C LEU A 39 -6.02 3.70 5.46
N SER A 40 -6.92 2.74 5.29
CA SER A 40 -7.19 1.68 6.26
C SER A 40 -6.29 0.48 5.99
N VAL A 41 -5.37 0.21 6.92
CA VAL A 41 -4.50 -0.97 6.89
C VAL A 41 -4.82 -1.87 8.08
N THR A 42 -5.29 -3.08 7.81
CA THR A 42 -5.56 -4.09 8.83
C THR A 42 -4.55 -5.23 8.73
N VAL A 43 -3.91 -5.58 9.83
CA VAL A 43 -2.98 -6.73 9.88
C VAL A 43 -3.79 -8.03 9.89
N GLU A 44 -3.75 -8.80 8.81
CA GLU A 44 -4.49 -10.06 8.72
C GLU A 44 -3.74 -11.23 9.34
N SER A 45 -2.42 -11.27 9.25
CA SER A 45 -1.63 -12.39 9.79
C SER A 45 -0.19 -11.97 10.05
N LYS A 46 0.27 -12.16 11.29
CA LYS A 46 1.68 -12.10 11.68
C LYS A 46 2.24 -13.51 11.74
N LEU A 47 2.47 -14.12 10.58
CA LEU A 47 3.17 -15.40 10.52
C LEU A 47 4.68 -15.11 10.50
N LEU A 48 5.46 -15.84 11.30
CA LEU A 48 6.91 -15.70 11.46
C LEU A 48 7.62 -15.49 10.11
N GLY A 49 7.89 -14.23 9.74
CA GLY A 49 8.62 -13.84 8.53
C GLY A 49 7.79 -13.25 7.37
N SER A 50 6.46 -13.12 7.47
CA SER A 50 5.65 -12.38 6.49
C SER A 50 4.39 -11.82 7.16
N ASP A 51 4.40 -10.51 7.39
CA ASP A 51 3.19 -9.81 7.78
C ASP A 51 2.33 -9.58 6.54
N ASN A 52 1.12 -10.12 6.54
CA ASN A 52 0.12 -9.85 5.51
C ASN A 52 -0.80 -8.72 5.96
N TYR A 53 -0.92 -7.71 5.11
CA TYR A 53 -1.75 -6.54 5.36
C TYR A 53 -2.90 -6.50 4.38
N ARG A 54 -4.11 -6.30 4.90
CA ARG A 54 -5.25 -5.90 4.09
C ARG A 54 -5.22 -4.39 3.95
N ILE A 55 -5.12 -3.94 2.71
CA ILE A 55 -5.08 -2.53 2.33
C ILE A 55 -6.38 -2.21 1.61
N GLU A 56 -7.07 -1.16 2.03
CA GLU A 56 -8.22 -0.61 1.31
C GLU A 56 -7.73 0.48 0.36
N CYS A 57 -8.07 0.36 -0.93
CA CYS A 57 -7.65 1.33 -1.94
C CYS A 57 -8.44 2.64 -1.77
N PRO A 58 -7.79 3.80 -1.59
CA PRO A 58 -8.49 5.07 -1.47
C PRO A 58 -9.14 5.54 -2.79
N PHE A 59 -8.76 4.93 -3.93
CA PHE A 59 -9.25 5.32 -5.25
C PHE A 59 -10.45 4.50 -5.73
N CYS A 60 -10.57 3.24 -5.32
CA CYS A 60 -11.65 2.35 -5.77
C CYS A 60 -12.42 1.66 -4.64
N ASP A 61 -12.10 1.97 -3.38
CA ASP A 61 -12.73 1.41 -2.17
C ASP A 61 -12.65 -0.13 -2.07
N LEU A 62 -11.83 -0.78 -2.91
CA LEU A 62 -11.63 -2.22 -2.89
C LEU A 62 -10.41 -2.57 -2.05
N SER A 63 -10.54 -3.64 -1.27
CA SER A 63 -9.46 -4.16 -0.45
C SER A 63 -8.70 -5.29 -1.14
N TRP A 64 -7.39 -5.37 -0.92
CA TRP A 64 -6.57 -6.53 -1.30
C TRP A 64 -5.52 -6.82 -0.23
N SER A 65 -4.94 -8.02 -0.27
CA SER A 65 -3.89 -8.43 0.66
C SER A 65 -2.53 -8.20 0.01
N ALA A 66 -1.69 -7.37 0.65
CA ALA A 66 -0.33 -7.09 0.24
C ALA A 66 0.65 -7.57 1.32
N GLY A 67 1.70 -8.26 0.90
CA GLY A 67 2.85 -8.53 1.76
C GLY A 67 3.78 -7.32 1.74
N TYR A 68 4.00 -6.68 2.89
CA TYR A 68 5.02 -5.63 3.03
C TYR A 68 5.77 -5.81 4.35
N ASP A 69 7.05 -5.43 4.40
CA ASP A 69 7.89 -5.55 5.60
C ASP A 69 7.88 -4.19 6.36
N PRO A 70 7.22 -4.08 7.53
CA PRO A 70 7.27 -2.90 8.37
C PRO A 70 8.62 -2.82 9.12
N ARG A 71 9.72 -2.46 8.46
CA ARG A 71 10.99 -2.23 9.19
C ARG A 71 10.93 -1.00 10.07
#